data_AF-A0A962HC95-F1
#
_entry.id   AF-A0A962HC95-F1
#
_cell.length_a   1.000
_cell.length_b   1.000
_cell.length_c   1.000
_cell.angle_alpha   90.00
_cell.angle_beta   90.00
_cell.angle_gamma   90.00
#
_symmetry.space_group_name_H-M   'P 1'
#
loop_
_entity.id
_entity.type
_entity.pdbx_description
1 polymer ?
#
loop_
_entity_poly.entity_id
_entity_poly.type
_entity_poly.pdbx_seq_one_letter_code
_entity_poly.pdbx_strand_id
1 'polypeptide(L)'
;GRLPGAPETYAEFQERARAALAEIEQRLPSGPVLAVSSGGVMSQLAQQVMGFDDGTAIDVNLQLMNTSVCEYRLTRSGLKLASLNTLPHLSAVADRALLTLV
;
A
#
# COMPACT_ATOMS: atom_id res chain seq x y z
N GLY A 1 17.11 14.44 -6.97
CA GLY A 1 17.78 14.24 -8.28
C GLY A 1 16.85 13.45 -9.18
N ARG A 2 16.98 13.58 -10.51
CA ARG A 2 16.24 12.71 -11.46
C ARG A 2 17.04 11.44 -11.70
N LEU A 3 16.38 10.27 -11.65
CA LEU A 3 16.95 9.00 -12.09
C LEU A 3 16.83 8.91 -13.62
N PRO A 4 17.93 8.87 -14.38
CA PRO A 4 17.87 8.77 -15.84
C PRO A 4 17.14 7.49 -16.28
N GLY A 5 16.20 7.61 -17.21
CA GLY A 5 15.42 6.48 -17.72
C GLY A 5 14.22 6.07 -16.88
N ALA A 6 13.94 6.74 -15.76
CA ALA A 6 12.69 6.53 -15.03
C ALA A 6 11.50 7.02 -15.86
N PRO A 7 10.42 6.22 -16.02
CA PRO A 7 9.27 6.57 -16.85
C PRO A 7 8.43 7.71 -16.25
N GLU A 8 8.57 7.96 -14.95
CA GLU A 8 7.89 9.01 -14.22
C GLU A 8 8.79 9.54 -13.10
N THR A 9 8.52 10.76 -12.66
CA THR A 9 9.07 11.35 -11.44
C THR A 9 8.37 10.80 -10.20
N TYR A 10 8.98 10.97 -9.03
CA TYR A 10 8.37 10.54 -7.77
C TYR A 10 7.01 11.23 -7.53
N ALA A 11 6.90 12.53 -7.82
CA ALA A 11 5.63 13.25 -7.69
C ALA A 11 4.53 12.68 -8.61
N GLU A 12 4.87 12.35 -9.86
CA GLU A 12 3.93 11.70 -10.79
C GLU A 12 3.48 10.33 -10.28
N PHE A 13 4.41 9.56 -9.70
CA PHE A 13 4.09 8.29 -9.05
C PHE A 13 3.12 8.45 -7.87
N GLN A 14 3.37 9.42 -6.99
CA GLN A 14 2.50 9.73 -5.85
C GLN A 14 1.10 10.13 -6.30
N GLU A 15 1.00 10.99 -7.32
CA GLU A 15 -0.27 11.42 -7.90
C GLU A 15 -1.05 10.26 -8.52
N ARG A 16 -0.35 9.34 -9.19
CA ARG A 16 -0.96 8.13 -9.76
C ARG A 16 -1.47 7.18 -8.66
N ALA A 17 -0.72 7.00 -7.58
CA ALA A 17 -1.18 6.22 -6.42
C ALA A 17 -2.39 6.87 -5.75
N ARG A 18 -2.41 8.20 -5.65
CA ARG A 18 -3.55 8.99 -5.13
C ARG A 18 -4.80 8.85 -5.97
N ALA A 19 -4.66 8.84 -7.29
CA ALA A 19 -5.77 8.59 -8.20
C ALA A 19 -6.36 7.18 -8.00
N ALA A 20 -5.50 6.16 -7.81
CA ALA A 20 -5.96 4.80 -7.52
C ALA A 20 -6.73 4.71 -6.19
N LEU A 21 -6.29 5.42 -5.14
CA LEU A 21 -7.04 5.49 -3.87
C LEU A 21 -8.43 6.08 -4.08
N ALA A 22 -8.51 7.21 -4.79
CA ALA A 22 -9.78 7.87 -5.08
C ALA A 22 -10.73 6.94 -5.87
N GLU A 23 -10.22 6.15 -6.81
CA GLU A 23 -11.02 5.16 -7.53
C GLU A 23 -11.54 4.04 -6.62
N ILE A 24 -10.70 3.54 -5.69
CA ILE A 24 -11.11 2.56 -4.69
C ILE A 24 -12.24 3.14 -3.83
N GLU A 25 -12.07 4.35 -3.30
CA GLU A 25 -13.08 5.02 -2.46
C GLU A 25 -14.43 5.18 -3.16
N GLN A 26 -14.42 5.50 -4.46
CA GLN A 26 -15.64 5.60 -5.27
C GLN A 26 -16.37 4.25 -5.44
N ARG A 27 -15.65 3.13 -5.37
CA ARG A 27 -16.22 1.78 -5.51
C ARG A 27 -16.72 1.19 -4.19
N LEU A 28 -16.22 1.67 -3.05
CA LEU A 28 -16.60 1.17 -1.72
C LEU A 28 -18.12 1.18 -1.42
N PRO A 29 -18.93 2.15 -1.89
CA PRO A 29 -20.39 2.11 -1.72
C PRO A 29 -21.05 0.88 -2.35
N SER A 30 -20.42 0.25 -3.34
CA SER A 30 -20.93 -0.97 -3.99
C SER A 30 -20.47 -2.27 -3.30
N GLY A 31 -19.57 -2.18 -2.31
CA GLY A 31 -19.07 -3.32 -1.56
C GLY A 31 -17.55 -3.28 -1.34
N PRO A 32 -16.99 -4.32 -0.67
CA PRO A 32 -15.55 -4.43 -0.44
C PRO A 32 -14.76 -4.47 -1.76
N VAL A 33 -13.61 -3.80 -1.78
CA VAL A 33 -12.70 -3.77 -2.93
C VAL A 33 -11.43 -4.57 -2.59
N LEU A 34 -11.06 -5.51 -3.46
CA LEU A 34 -9.76 -6.17 -3.43
C LEU A 34 -8.87 -5.57 -4.51
N ALA A 35 -7.79 -4.91 -4.12
CA ALA A 35 -6.78 -4.38 -5.03
C ALA A 35 -5.47 -5.16 -4.87
N VAL A 36 -4.93 -5.67 -5.97
CA VAL A 36 -3.62 -6.35 -6.01
C VAL A 36 -2.61 -5.40 -6.63
N SER A 37 -1.53 -5.10 -5.90
CA SER A 37 -0.55 -4.09 -6.31
C SER A 37 0.86 -4.41 -5.79
N SER A 38 1.80 -3.49 -6.04
CA SER A 38 3.18 -3.58 -5.56
C SER A 38 3.37 -2.84 -4.23
N GLY A 39 4.46 -3.15 -3.53
CA GLY A 39 4.82 -2.52 -2.25
C GLY A 39 4.90 -1.00 -2.33
N GLY A 40 5.45 -0.46 -3.43
CA GLY A 40 5.55 1.00 -3.61
C GLY A 40 4.18 1.69 -3.62
N VAL A 41 3.20 1.11 -4.31
CA VAL A 41 1.83 1.67 -4.34
C VAL A 41 1.15 1.48 -3.00
N MET A 42 1.27 0.29 -2.38
CA MET A 42 0.69 0.00 -1.07
C MET A 42 1.22 0.93 0.02
N SER A 43 2.52 1.23 -0.01
CA SER A 43 3.12 2.19 0.91
C SER A 43 2.61 3.62 0.68
N GLN A 44 2.44 4.04 -0.58
CA GLN A 44 1.82 5.33 -0.90
C GLN A 44 0.37 5.44 -0.41
N LEU A 45 -0.42 4.36 -0.49
CA LEU A 45 -1.76 4.32 0.07
C LEU A 45 -1.73 4.47 1.60
N ALA A 46 -0.82 3.76 2.28
CA ALA A 46 -0.63 3.92 3.72
C ALA A 46 -0.20 5.35 4.06
N GLN A 47 0.69 5.97 3.27
CA GLN A 47 1.13 7.36 3.44
C GLN A 47 -0.06 8.32 3.40
N GLN A 48 -0.91 8.21 2.38
CA GLN A 48 -2.04 9.10 2.19
C GLN A 48 -3.09 8.97 3.31
N VAL A 49 -3.27 7.76 3.84
CA VAL A 49 -4.24 7.49 4.93
C VAL A 49 -3.69 7.90 6.29
N MET A 50 -2.40 7.68 6.55
CA MET A 50 -1.76 7.90 7.86
C MET A 50 -1.07 9.26 7.99
N GLY A 51 -0.78 9.93 6.88
CA GLY A 51 -0.19 11.27 6.85
C GLY A 51 1.30 11.33 7.21
N PHE A 52 2.06 10.25 7.02
CA PHE A 52 3.50 10.26 7.27
C PHE A 52 4.31 10.86 6.10
N ASP A 53 5.58 11.19 6.34
CA ASP A 53 6.47 11.80 5.35
C ASP A 53 7.02 10.79 4.33
N ASP A 54 7.68 11.28 3.27
CA ASP A 54 8.21 10.44 2.20
C ASP A 54 9.28 9.46 2.69
N GLY A 55 10.06 9.83 3.69
CA GLY A 55 11.05 8.94 4.31
C GLY A 55 10.37 7.73 4.95
N THR A 56 9.33 7.97 5.73
CA THR A 56 8.54 6.91 6.36
C THR A 56 7.83 6.05 5.32
N ALA A 57 7.39 6.63 4.20
CA ALA A 57 6.81 5.85 3.09
C ALA A 57 7.83 4.90 2.46
N ILE A 58 9.07 5.34 2.29
CA ILE A 58 10.15 4.48 1.80
C ILE A 58 10.41 3.35 2.80
N ASP A 59 10.51 3.67 4.09
CA ASP A 59 10.73 2.66 5.14
C ASP A 59 9.60 1.63 5.19
N VAL A 60 8.33 2.07 5.10
CA VAL A 60 7.18 1.16 5.04
C VAL A 60 7.29 0.23 3.84
N ASN A 61 7.62 0.75 2.65
CA ASN A 61 7.76 -0.07 1.45
C ASN A 61 8.80 -1.18 1.63
N LEU A 62 9.98 -0.84 2.17
CA LEU A 62 11.08 -1.78 2.39
C LEU A 62 10.77 -2.88 3.42
N GLN A 63 9.74 -2.67 4.25
CA GLN A 63 9.28 -3.66 5.23
C GLN A 63 8.15 -4.54 4.69
N LEU A 64 7.48 -4.15 3.59
CA LEU A 64 6.39 -4.94 3.03
C LEU A 64 6.90 -6.30 2.56
N MET A 65 6.15 -7.34 2.91
CA MET A 65 6.43 -8.71 2.50
C MET A 65 5.67 -9.04 1.21
N ASN A 66 6.21 -9.99 0.45
CA ASN A 66 5.52 -10.58 -0.69
C ASN A 66 4.17 -11.15 -0.27
N THR A 67 3.14 -10.90 -1.08
CA THR A 67 1.75 -11.34 -0.83
C THR A 67 1.13 -10.79 0.46
N SER A 68 1.71 -9.75 1.06
CA SER A 68 1.14 -9.13 2.27
C SER A 68 -0.23 -8.51 2.01
N VAL A 69 -1.07 -8.55 3.05
CA VAL A 69 -2.41 -7.99 3.08
C VAL A 69 -2.40 -6.73 3.93
N CYS A 70 -2.89 -5.63 3.36
CA CYS A 70 -3.15 -4.38 4.05
C CYS A 70 -4.66 -4.11 4.01
N GLU A 71 -5.27 -3.92 5.18
CA GLU A 71 -6.70 -3.72 5.29
C GLU A 71 -7.03 -2.28 5.67
N TYR A 72 -8.04 -1.74 4.99
CA TYR A 72 -8.55 -0.40 5.22
C TYR A 72 -10.06 -0.46 5.43
N ARG A 73 -10.58 0.42 6.27
CA ARG A 73 -12.01 0.51 6.59
C ARG A 73 -12.51 1.92 6.35
N LEU A 74 -13.58 2.04 5.56
CA LEU A 74 -14.27 3.30 5.39
C LEU A 74 -15.05 3.64 6.65
N THR A 75 -14.85 4.86 7.14
CA THR A 75 -15.57 5.42 8.28
C THR A 75 -16.23 6.73 7.90
N ARG A 76 -17.00 7.34 8.81
CA ARG A 76 -17.57 8.68 8.61
C ARG A 76 -16.50 9.76 8.42
N SER A 77 -15.28 9.53 8.91
CA SER A 77 -14.14 10.46 8.81
C SER A 77 -13.12 10.02 7.75
N GLY A 78 -13.58 9.25 6.75
CA GLY A 78 -12.77 8.75 5.65
C GLY A 78 -12.19 7.36 5.90
N LEU A 79 -11.29 6.94 5.01
CA LEU A 79 -10.62 5.66 5.07
C LEU A 79 -9.63 5.61 6.25
N LYS A 80 -9.59 4.49 6.98
CA LYS A 80 -8.68 4.25 8.10
C LYS A 80 -7.93 2.94 7.89
N LEU A 81 -6.64 2.93 8.19
CA LEU A 81 -5.82 1.73 8.19
C LEU A 81 -6.22 0.82 9.36
N ALA A 82 -6.60 -0.41 9.05
CA ALA A 82 -6.97 -1.42 10.05
C ALA A 82 -5.81 -2.39 10.33
N SER A 83 -5.10 -2.81 9.28
CA SER A 83 -3.90 -3.64 9.40
C SER A 83 -2.94 -3.33 8.26
N LEU A 84 -1.64 -3.44 8.54
CA LEU A 84 -0.57 -3.21 7.57
C LEU A 84 0.35 -4.42 7.56
N ASN A 85 0.71 -4.87 6.36
CA ASN A 85 1.74 -5.88 6.14
C ASN A 85 1.49 -7.24 6.84
N THR A 86 0.26 -7.74 6.77
CA THR A 86 -0.12 -9.01 7.42
C THR A 86 -0.09 -10.18 6.44
N LEU A 87 0.14 -11.39 6.95
CA LEU A 87 0.20 -12.63 6.16
C LEU A 87 -0.58 -13.75 6.84
N PRO A 88 -1.89 -13.60 7.05
CA PRO A 88 -2.67 -14.61 7.77
C PRO A 88 -2.60 -15.99 7.10
N HIS A 89 -2.47 -16.04 5.77
CA HIS A 89 -2.34 -17.26 4.97
C HIS A 89 -0.95 -17.90 5.00
N LEU A 90 0.09 -17.24 5.52
CA LEU A 90 1.46 -17.77 5.67
C LEU A 90 1.94 -17.66 7.13
N SER A 91 1.06 -18.03 8.08
CA SER A 91 1.32 -17.88 9.51
C SER A 91 2.00 -19.09 10.16
N ALA A 92 2.14 -20.22 9.45
CA ALA A 92 2.80 -21.38 10.00
C ALA A 92 4.34 -21.21 9.99
N VAL A 93 5.01 -21.87 10.95
CA VAL A 93 6.49 -21.82 11.02
C VAL A 93 7.14 -22.36 9.73
N ALA A 94 6.54 -23.36 9.10
CA ALA A 94 7.02 -23.94 7.86
C ALA A 94 6.97 -22.95 6.67
N ASP A 95 6.06 -21.97 6.70
CA ASP A 95 5.86 -21.01 5.60
C ASP A 95 6.90 -19.88 5.61
N ARG A 96 7.69 -19.74 6.69
CA ARG A 96 8.68 -18.65 6.84
C ARG A 96 9.68 -18.58 5.69
N ALA A 97 10.00 -19.72 5.09
CA ALA A 97 10.92 -19.78 3.94
C ALA A 97 10.34 -19.15 2.65
N LEU A 98 9.03 -18.91 2.60
CA LEU A 98 8.33 -18.29 1.47
C LEU A 98 8.26 -16.77 1.58
N LEU A 99 8.65 -16.20 2.73
CA LEU A 99 8.56 -14.77 3.00
C LEU A 99 9.80 -14.04 2.51
N THR A 100 9.59 -13.05 1.67
CA THR A 100 10.63 -12.15 1.16
C THR A 100 10.20 -10.71 1.37
N LEU A 101 11.13 -9.86 1.77
CA LEU A 101 10.94 -8.41 1.76
C LEU A 101 10.98 -7.89 0.33
N VAL A 102 10.24 -6.80 0.07
CA VAL A 102 10.19 -6.11 -1.22
C VAL A 102 11.28 -5.05 -1.32
#